data_AF-A0A3C0YWM0-F1
#
_entry.id   AF-A0A3C0YWM0-F1
#
_cell.length_a   1.000
_cell.length_b   1.000
_cell.length_c   1.000
_cell.angle_alpha   90.00
_cell.angle_beta   90.00
_cell.angle_gamma   90.00
#
_symmetry.space_group_name_H-M   'P 1'
#
loop_
_entity.id
_entity.type
_entity.pdbx_description
1 polymer ?
#
loop_
_entity_poly.entity_id
_entity_poly.type
_entity_poly.pdbx_seq_one_letter_code
_entity_poly.pdbx_strand_id
1 'polypeptide(L)'
;MINRTIYENLKGVAAAERFISYGDAGSLVGLDMGDPPSRAEIAQILDQINIYESRQGRPMLSAIVVRLHDQVPGGGFFECARDLGRLNATDKLLEMEFWVKEVRKVFGYWARAKKP
;
A
#
# COMPACT_ATOMS: atom_id res chain seq x y z
N MET A 1 -7.47 14.19 -3.60
CA MET A 1 -6.11 14.76 -3.52
C MET A 1 -5.25 13.75 -2.76
N ILE A 2 -4.03 13.44 -3.19
CA ILE A 2 -3.19 12.45 -2.50
C ILE A 2 -2.51 13.08 -1.28
N ASN A 3 -2.37 12.31 -0.19
CA ASN A 3 -1.56 12.73 0.95
C ASN A 3 -0.08 12.65 0.56
N ARG A 4 0.57 13.81 0.39
CA ARG A 4 1.95 13.88 -0.12
C ARG A 4 2.97 13.31 0.86
N THR A 5 2.78 13.51 2.16
CA THR A 5 3.70 13.03 3.19
C THR A 5 3.81 11.50 3.16
N ILE A 6 2.66 10.81 3.19
CA ILE A 6 2.64 9.34 3.11
C ILE A 6 3.15 8.89 1.74
N TYR A 7 2.70 9.52 0.66
CA TYR A 7 3.10 9.11 -0.69
C TYR A 7 4.61 9.17 -0.92
N GLU A 8 5.27 10.27 -0.53
CA GLU A 8 6.73 10.41 -0.66
C GLU A 8 7.49 9.42 0.24
N ASN A 9 7.01 9.20 1.46
CA ASN A 9 7.60 8.20 2.35
C ASN A 9 7.51 6.79 1.75
N LEU A 10 6.33 6.37 1.28
CA LEU A 10 6.13 5.05 0.69
C LEU A 10 6.99 4.83 -0.54
N LYS A 11 7.20 5.84 -1.39
CA LYS A 11 8.15 5.74 -2.50
C LYS A 11 9.57 5.47 -2.01
N GLY A 12 10.00 6.15 -0.95
CA GLY A 12 11.31 5.92 -0.32
C GLY A 12 11.46 4.51 0.24
N VAL A 13 10.43 4.01 0.94
CA VAL A 13 10.37 2.64 1.47
C VAL A 13 10.39 1.61 0.34
N ALA A 14 9.59 1.81 -0.71
CA ALA A 14 9.54 0.97 -1.90
C ALA A 14 10.89 0.91 -2.63
N ALA A 15 11.55 2.06 -2.80
CA ALA A 15 12.85 2.14 -3.46
C ALA A 15 13.99 1.53 -2.63
N ALA A 16 13.79 1.37 -1.32
CA ALA A 16 14.68 0.63 -0.43
C ALA A 16 14.30 -0.86 -0.30
N GLU A 17 13.27 -1.30 -1.02
CA GLU A 17 12.73 -2.67 -0.98
C GLU A 17 12.35 -3.13 0.44
N ARG A 18 11.76 -2.21 1.22
CA ARG A 18 11.32 -2.47 2.59
C ARG A 18 9.79 -2.44 2.70
N PHE A 19 9.31 -3.00 3.81
CA PHE A 19 7.93 -2.87 4.25
C PHE A 19 7.84 -1.80 5.35
N ILE A 20 6.65 -1.26 5.53
CA ILE A 20 6.31 -0.34 6.62
C ILE A 20 5.02 -0.81 7.29
N SER A 21 4.89 -0.60 8.59
CA SER A 21 3.65 -0.94 9.29
C SER A 21 2.57 0.11 9.09
N TYR A 22 1.30 -0.26 9.27
CA TYR A 22 0.21 0.73 9.36
C TYR A 22 0.44 1.78 10.47
N GLY A 23 1.04 1.37 11.59
CA GLY A 23 1.39 2.27 12.70
C GLY A 23 2.42 3.32 12.31
N ASP A 24 3.50 2.89 11.66
CA ASP A 24 4.54 3.81 11.20
C ASP A 24 4.01 4.74 10.10
N ALA A 25 3.22 4.21 9.16
CA ALA A 25 2.62 4.99 8.08
C ALA A 25 1.63 6.05 8.61
N GLY A 26 0.79 5.70 9.59
CA GLY A 26 -0.14 6.63 10.23
C GLY A 26 0.56 7.70 11.05
N SER A 27 1.64 7.33 11.75
CA SER A 27 2.42 8.26 12.58
C SER A 27 3.05 9.40 11.79
N LEU A 28 3.32 9.22 10.49
CA LEU A 28 3.84 10.27 9.60
C LEU A 28 2.92 11.49 9.48
N VAL A 29 1.63 11.32 9.78
CA VAL A 29 0.60 12.36 9.68
C VAL A 29 -0.18 12.52 10.99
N GLY A 30 0.34 11.98 12.09
CA GLY A 30 -0.25 12.13 13.42
C GLY A 30 -1.49 11.26 13.67
N LEU A 31 -1.69 10.17 12.91
CA LEU A 31 -2.80 9.24 13.12
C LEU A 31 -2.45 8.15 14.11
N ASP A 32 -3.36 7.88 15.05
CA ASP A 32 -3.20 6.83 16.06
C ASP A 32 -3.92 5.54 15.62
N MET A 33 -3.19 4.43 15.49
CA MET A 33 -3.78 3.15 15.10
C MET A 33 -4.61 2.47 16.21
N GLY A 34 -4.58 2.99 17.44
CA GLY A 34 -5.54 2.64 18.49
C GLY A 34 -6.93 3.25 18.28
N ASP A 35 -7.02 4.33 17.51
CA ASP A 35 -8.24 5.11 17.31
C ASP A 35 -9.00 4.66 16.04
N PRO A 36 -10.30 4.29 16.11
CA PRO A 36 -11.07 3.87 14.93
C PRO A 36 -11.16 4.91 13.80
N PRO A 37 -11.49 6.20 14.05
CA PRO A 37 -11.42 7.27 13.05
C PRO A 37 -10.07 7.34 12.34
N SER A 38 -8.97 7.34 13.08
CA SER A 38 -7.61 7.38 12.53
C SER A 38 -7.30 6.18 11.64
N ARG A 39 -7.78 4.99 12.00
CA ARG A 39 -7.68 3.78 11.17
C ARG A 39 -8.47 3.88 9.87
N ALA A 40 -9.65 4.50 9.89
CA ALA A 40 -10.44 4.74 8.70
C ALA A 40 -9.75 5.77 7.78
N GLU A 41 -9.17 6.81 8.36
CA GLU A 41 -8.46 7.86 7.62
C GLU A 41 -7.22 7.30 6.91
N ILE A 42 -6.39 6.50 7.59
CA ILE A 42 -5.22 5.89 6.93
C ILE A 42 -5.64 4.94 5.80
N ALA A 43 -6.73 4.17 5.97
CA ALA A 43 -7.26 3.31 4.92
C ALA A 43 -7.65 4.12 3.67
N GLN A 44 -8.42 5.20 3.86
CA GLN A 44 -8.81 6.10 2.78
C GLN A 44 -7.60 6.73 2.07
N ILE A 45 -6.59 7.16 2.83
CA ILE A 45 -5.37 7.73 2.26
C ILE A 45 -4.65 6.69 1.37
N LEU A 46 -4.50 5.46 1.85
CA LEU A 46 -3.83 4.39 1.11
C LEU A 46 -4.61 4.00 -0.16
N ASP A 47 -5.94 4.00 -0.10
CA ASP A 47 -6.78 3.78 -1.27
C ASP A 47 -6.62 4.89 -2.31
N GLN A 48 -6.59 6.15 -1.88
CA GLN A 48 -6.33 7.28 -2.80
C GLN A 48 -4.97 7.18 -3.47
N ILE A 49 -3.95 6.68 -2.75
CA ILE A 49 -2.62 6.41 -3.33
C ILE A 49 -2.69 5.29 -4.36
N ASN A 50 -3.37 4.17 -4.07
CA ASN A 50 -3.53 3.08 -5.02
C ASN A 50 -4.30 3.50 -6.28
N ILE A 51 -5.37 4.28 -6.12
CA ILE A 51 -6.15 4.85 -7.23
C ILE A 51 -5.25 5.74 -8.09
N TYR A 52 -4.45 6.61 -7.46
CA TYR A 52 -3.51 7.47 -8.16
C TYR A 52 -2.49 6.66 -8.96
N GLU A 53 -1.83 5.68 -8.33
CA GLU A 53 -0.85 4.81 -8.99
C GLU A 53 -1.48 4.02 -10.15
N SER A 54 -2.67 3.46 -9.93
CA SER A 54 -3.38 2.69 -10.95
C SER A 54 -3.73 3.54 -12.18
N ARG A 55 -4.16 4.80 -11.98
CA ARG A 55 -4.40 5.76 -13.08
C ARG A 55 -3.15 6.11 -13.89
N GLN A 56 -1.97 5.97 -13.29
CA GLN A 56 -0.67 6.16 -13.93
C GLN A 56 -0.13 4.85 -14.55
N GLY A 57 -0.89 3.76 -14.52
CA GLY A 57 -0.44 2.44 -14.98
C GLY A 57 0.62 1.79 -14.07
N ARG A 58 0.77 2.28 -12.84
CA ARG A 58 1.77 1.80 -11.87
C ARG A 58 1.21 0.71 -10.95
N PRO A 59 2.07 -0.04 -10.24
CA PRO A 59 1.60 -0.99 -9.22
C PRO A 59 1.05 -0.29 -7.98
N MET A 60 0.17 -0.97 -7.24
CA MET A 60 -0.45 -0.43 -6.01
C MET A 60 0.59 -0.23 -4.91
N LEU A 61 1.02 1.02 -4.69
CA LEU A 61 2.12 1.34 -3.78
C LEU A 61 1.85 0.91 -2.33
N SER A 62 0.60 0.90 -1.86
CA SER A 62 0.31 0.45 -0.49
C SER A 62 0.49 -1.06 -0.26
N ALA A 63 0.84 -1.85 -1.29
CA ALA A 63 1.16 -3.27 -1.13
C ALA A 63 2.31 -3.54 -0.13
N ILE A 64 3.13 -2.54 0.17
CA ILE A 64 4.24 -2.63 1.14
C ILE A 64 3.85 -2.19 2.55
N VAL A 65 2.59 -1.79 2.77
CA VAL A 65 2.05 -1.45 4.08
C VAL A 65 1.40 -2.69 4.69
N VAL A 66 1.94 -3.16 5.81
CA VAL A 66 1.59 -4.46 6.39
C VAL A 66 1.23 -4.35 7.87
N ARG A 67 0.53 -5.36 8.39
CA ARG A 67 0.32 -5.51 9.83
C ARG A 67 1.58 -6.03 10.50
N LEU A 68 1.79 -5.63 11.75
CA LEU A 68 2.98 -6.06 12.50
C LEU A 68 3.02 -7.57 12.79
N HIS A 69 1.87 -8.19 13.06
CA HIS A 69 1.83 -9.56 13.58
C HIS A 69 2.12 -10.64 12.54
N ASP A 70 1.66 -10.48 11.30
CA ASP A 70 1.78 -11.48 10.23
C ASP A 70 2.45 -10.95 8.97
N GLN A 71 2.81 -9.66 8.94
CA GLN A 71 3.53 -9.03 7.82
C GLN A 71 2.79 -9.12 6.48
N VAL A 72 1.45 -9.15 6.49
CA VAL A 72 0.61 -9.09 5.28
C VAL A 72 -0.33 -7.86 5.33
N PRO A 73 -0.86 -7.40 4.18
CA PRO A 73 -1.72 -6.23 4.14
C PRO A 73 -3.12 -6.53 4.70
N GLY A 74 -3.78 -5.48 5.19
CA GLY A 74 -5.19 -5.46 5.60
C GLY A 74 -6.15 -5.91 4.50
N GLY A 75 -7.34 -6.41 4.89
CA GLY A 75 -8.40 -6.77 3.95
C GLY A 75 -8.76 -5.65 2.96
N GLY A 76 -8.73 -4.40 3.45
CA GLY A 76 -8.96 -3.19 2.63
C GLY A 76 -8.04 -3.07 1.41
N PHE A 77 -6.81 -3.58 1.47
CA PHE A 77 -5.92 -3.60 0.29
C PHE A 77 -6.49 -4.47 -0.84
N PHE A 78 -6.99 -5.66 -0.50
CA PHE A 78 -7.61 -6.56 -1.48
C PHE A 78 -8.95 -6.04 -1.97
N GLU A 79 -9.68 -5.31 -1.11
CA GLU A 79 -10.89 -4.57 -1.50
C GLU A 79 -10.58 -3.52 -2.56
N CYS A 80 -9.63 -2.64 -2.28
CA CYS A 80 -9.15 -1.65 -3.24
C CYS A 80 -8.65 -2.30 -4.54
N ALA A 81 -7.94 -3.42 -4.46
CA ALA A 81 -7.46 -4.13 -5.65
C ALA A 81 -8.60 -4.64 -6.55
N ARG A 82 -9.69 -5.13 -5.95
CA ARG A 82 -10.89 -5.55 -6.67
C ARG A 82 -11.65 -4.37 -7.27
N ASP A 83 -11.81 -3.29 -6.50
CA ASP A 83 -12.48 -2.07 -6.97
C ASP A 83 -11.73 -1.43 -8.15
N LEU A 84 -10.41 -1.59 -8.19
CA LEU A 84 -9.55 -1.17 -9.31
C LEU A 84 -9.52 -2.17 -10.48
N GLY A 85 -10.21 -3.31 -10.39
CA GLY A 85 -10.23 -4.35 -11.42
C GLY A 85 -8.91 -5.12 -11.56
N ARG A 86 -8.05 -5.10 -10.54
CA ARG A 86 -6.72 -5.76 -10.54
C ARG A 86 -6.72 -7.16 -9.95
N LEU A 87 -7.73 -7.44 -9.13
CA LEU A 87 -7.96 -8.74 -8.51
C LEU A 87 -9.42 -9.13 -8.78
N ASN A 88 -9.66 -10.38 -9.20
CA ASN A 88 -11.01 -10.89 -9.49
C ASN A 88 -11.37 -12.09 -8.60
N ALA A 89 -10.67 -12.27 -7.49
CA ALA A 89 -10.85 -13.40 -6.58
C ALA A 89 -10.96 -12.92 -5.13
N THR A 90 -11.69 -13.69 -4.33
CA THR A 90 -11.81 -13.54 -2.88
C THR A 90 -11.19 -14.71 -2.13
N ASP A 91 -10.66 -15.69 -2.87
CA ASP A 91 -9.92 -16.82 -2.29
C ASP A 91 -8.60 -16.33 -1.67
N LYS A 92 -8.29 -16.83 -0.47
CA LYS A 92 -7.12 -16.37 0.30
C LYS A 92 -5.79 -16.70 -0.37
N LEU A 93 -5.69 -17.84 -1.03
CA LEU A 93 -4.45 -18.21 -1.74
C LEU A 93 -4.25 -17.26 -2.93
N LEU A 94 -5.31 -16.97 -3.68
CA LEU A 94 -5.26 -16.05 -4.82
C LEU A 94 -4.98 -14.59 -4.39
N GLU A 95 -5.55 -14.14 -3.27
CA GLU A 95 -5.21 -12.85 -2.65
C GLU A 95 -3.71 -12.76 -2.34
N MET A 96 -3.16 -13.79 -1.69
CA MET A 96 -1.74 -13.82 -1.33
C MET A 96 -0.83 -13.88 -2.57
N GLU A 97 -1.18 -14.68 -3.57
CA GLU A 97 -0.45 -14.69 -4.84
C GLU A 97 -0.45 -13.33 -5.53
N PHE A 98 -1.61 -12.66 -5.55
CA PHE A 98 -1.73 -11.30 -6.08
C PHE A 98 -0.81 -10.34 -5.32
N TRP A 99 -0.86 -10.35 -3.99
CA TRP A 99 -0.06 -9.46 -3.16
C TRP A 99 1.44 -9.66 -3.38
N VAL A 100 1.94 -10.90 -3.39
CA VAL A 100 3.36 -11.18 -3.65
C VAL A 100 3.79 -10.67 -5.03
N LYS A 101 2.94 -10.85 -6.06
CA LYS A 101 3.20 -10.32 -7.40
C LYS A 101 3.21 -8.79 -7.40
N GLU A 102 2.29 -8.15 -6.67
CA GLU A 102 2.20 -6.69 -6.61
C GLU A 102 3.38 -6.06 -5.86
N VAL A 103 3.82 -6.64 -4.74
CA VAL A 103 5.04 -6.23 -4.02
C VAL A 103 6.25 -6.24 -4.95
N ARG A 104 6.46 -7.32 -5.71
CA ARG A 104 7.56 -7.42 -6.68
C ARG A 104 7.49 -6.31 -7.74
N LYS A 105 6.30 -5.96 -8.21
CA LYS A 105 6.12 -4.84 -9.15
C LYS A 105 6.44 -3.51 -8.48
N VAL A 106 5.98 -3.27 -7.26
CA VAL A 106 6.25 -2.03 -6.49
C VAL A 106 7.75 -1.83 -6.32
N PHE A 107 8.46 -2.83 -5.78
CA PHE A 107 9.91 -2.77 -5.60
C PHE A 107 10.63 -2.59 -6.94
N GLY A 108 10.29 -3.40 -7.95
CA GLY A 108 10.89 -3.26 -9.27
C GLY A 108 10.69 -1.86 -9.88
N TYR A 109 9.50 -1.27 -9.76
CA TYR A 109 9.20 0.04 -10.31
C TYR A 109 9.99 1.15 -9.59
N TRP A 110 9.91 1.20 -8.26
CA TRP A 110 10.45 2.30 -7.48
C TRP A 110 11.95 2.18 -7.17
N ALA A 111 12.52 0.98 -7.11
CA ALA A 111 13.97 0.80 -7.00
C ALA A 111 14.70 1.24 -8.29
N ARG A 112 14.09 1.01 -9.46
CA ARG A 112 14.64 1.48 -10.75
C ARG A 112 14.55 3.00 -10.91
N ALA A 113 13.46 3.61 -10.44
CA ALA A 113 13.28 5.06 -10.49
C ALA A 113 14.31 5.85 -9.65
N LYS A 114 15.05 5.18 -8.75
CA LYS A 114 16.11 5.78 -7.92
C LYS A 114 17.49 5.77 -8.60
N LYS A 115 17.66 5.11 -9.75
CA LYS A 115 18.94 5.15 -10.48
C LYS A 115 19.12 6.55 -11.12
N PRO A 116 20.28 7.20 -10.93
CA PRO A 116 20.55 8.54 -11.44
C PRO A 116 20.50 8.63 -12.97
#